data_AF-A0A951MVZ1-F1
#
_entry.id   AF-A0A951MVZ1-F1
#
_cell.length_a   1.000
_cell.length_b   1.000
_cell.length_c   1.000
_cell.angle_alpha   90.00
_cell.angle_beta   90.00
_cell.angle_gamma   90.00
#
_symmetry.space_group_name_H-M   'P 1'
#
loop_
_entity.id
_entity.type
_entity.pdbx_description
1 polymer ?
#
loop_
_entity_poly.entity_id
_entity_poly.type
_entity_poly.pdbx_seq_one_letter_code
_entity_poly.pdbx_strand_id
1 'polypeptide(L)'
;MPPAGDKAAPRGLALDRLLTLGDHSDEHGRLLLEDSASRGAQKRAKRAGVPMRSERCQYPDSPSRQGGEMNVSAYEALRHDLTEVLDGFAWLAERYQQVHPSGRSTLQGLLDVSNLGTTLPLVLFHRSEDPVPPHGALPSPVASIFKASRGIFSAAIDLLNRTSDASQALAAADVVGFAEANGHFRRRETGRVCAAPTRMIERAIHAILIGHGADPARSALDELLAFAELWAFYVRHNSFSQASSTYKFVLGNLTEGGDVGPEELLGASVQVDGRTWAFGDFTQAFVDHANLVQAELNHVLGRADPGPPMSMDAVLRLL
;
A
#
# COMPACT_ATOMS: atom_id res chain seq x y z
N MET A 1 -26.51 5.38 32.66
CA MET A 1 -26.26 5.40 31.19
C MET A 1 -27.26 4.46 30.56
N PRO A 2 -28.02 4.87 29.54
CA PRO A 2 -28.85 3.92 28.80
C PRO A 2 -27.96 2.83 28.19
N PRO A 3 -28.42 1.57 28.13
CA PRO A 3 -27.66 0.52 27.44
C PRO A 3 -27.39 1.01 26.01
N ALA A 4 -26.15 0.89 25.57
CA ALA A 4 -25.78 1.16 24.19
C ALA A 4 -26.65 0.26 23.32
N GLY A 5 -27.67 0.82 22.66
CA GLY A 5 -28.51 0.06 21.75
C GLY A 5 -27.61 -0.55 20.68
N ASP A 6 -27.82 -1.84 20.38
CA ASP A 6 -27.11 -2.54 19.31
C ASP A 6 -27.17 -1.72 18.03
N LYS A 7 -26.10 -0.99 17.73
CA LYS A 7 -25.96 -0.32 16.44
C LYS A 7 -25.76 -1.42 15.42
N ALA A 8 -26.73 -1.58 14.52
CA ALA A 8 -26.60 -2.50 13.41
C ALA A 8 -25.28 -2.25 12.66
N ALA A 9 -24.54 -3.32 12.36
CA ALA A 9 -23.26 -3.22 11.69
C ALA A 9 -23.43 -2.52 10.31
N PRO A 10 -22.45 -1.70 9.90
CA PRO A 10 -22.54 -0.97 8.63
C PRO A 10 -22.56 -1.94 7.44
N ARG A 11 -23.22 -1.52 6.36
CA ARG A 11 -23.28 -2.27 5.10
C ARG A 11 -21.90 -2.51 4.51
N GLY A 12 -21.73 -3.59 3.74
CA GLY A 12 -20.51 -3.86 3.00
C GLY A 12 -20.18 -2.79 1.95
N LEU A 13 -18.89 -2.59 1.69
CA LEU A 13 -18.36 -1.74 0.62
C LEU A 13 -18.03 -2.57 -0.61
N ALA A 14 -18.06 -1.90 -1.77
CA ALA A 14 -17.48 -2.41 -3.00
C ALA A 14 -15.94 -2.46 -2.90
N LEU A 15 -15.31 -3.37 -3.65
CA LEU A 15 -13.87 -3.62 -3.59
C LEU A 15 -13.05 -2.38 -3.97
N ASP A 16 -13.48 -1.64 -5.00
CA ASP A 16 -12.83 -0.39 -5.42
C ASP A 16 -12.78 0.63 -4.28
N ARG A 17 -13.81 0.68 -3.44
CA ARG A 17 -13.86 1.53 -2.24
C ARG A 17 -12.95 1.01 -1.14
N LEU A 18 -12.91 -0.29 -0.90
CA LEU A 18 -12.06 -0.92 0.10
C LEU A 18 -10.56 -0.73 -0.18
N LEU A 19 -10.19 -0.55 -1.45
CA LEU A 19 -8.80 -0.47 -1.89
C LEU A 19 -8.35 0.95 -2.28
N THR A 20 -9.19 1.98 -2.08
CA THR A 20 -8.91 3.35 -2.55
C THR A 20 -8.76 4.35 -1.41
N LEU A 21 -7.62 5.06 -1.38
CA LEU A 21 -7.33 6.18 -0.47
C LEU A 21 -7.33 7.55 -1.16
N GLY A 22 -7.86 7.64 -2.38
CA GLY A 22 -7.61 8.74 -3.33
C GLY A 22 -7.96 10.15 -2.85
N ASP A 23 -8.80 10.29 -1.82
CA ASP A 23 -9.19 11.57 -1.26
C ASP A 23 -9.06 11.65 0.27
N HIS A 24 -8.35 10.69 0.87
CA HIS A 24 -8.12 10.60 2.30
C HIS A 24 -6.97 11.50 2.76
N SER A 25 -7.07 12.03 3.98
CA SER A 25 -6.05 12.88 4.58
C SER A 25 -5.81 12.58 6.06
N ASP A 26 -4.60 12.91 6.52
CA ASP A 26 -4.24 12.85 7.93
C ASP A 26 -4.84 13.99 8.76
N GLU A 27 -4.59 13.96 10.06
CA GLU A 27 -5.04 14.94 11.06
C GLU A 27 -4.56 16.38 10.81
N HIS A 28 -3.54 16.55 9.97
CA HIS A 28 -3.06 17.85 9.51
C HIS A 28 -3.63 18.23 8.13
N GLY A 29 -4.57 17.44 7.62
CA GLY A 29 -5.23 17.62 6.32
C GLY A 29 -4.36 17.23 5.13
N ARG A 30 -3.18 16.64 5.33
CA ARG A 30 -2.25 16.25 4.26
C ARG A 30 -2.80 15.03 3.53
N LEU A 31 -2.85 15.12 2.21
CA LEU A 31 -3.32 14.02 1.37
C LEU A 31 -2.35 12.84 1.46
N LEU A 32 -2.89 11.64 1.63
CA LEU A 32 -2.08 10.41 1.64
C LEU A 32 -1.48 10.11 0.26
N LEU A 33 -2.26 10.41 -0.79
CA LEU A 33 -1.94 10.13 -2.18
C LEU A 33 -1.86 11.41 -3.02
N GLU A 34 -1.07 12.39 -2.60
CA GLU A 34 -1.00 13.73 -3.23
C GLU A 34 -0.88 13.75 -4.77
N ASP A 35 -0.06 12.86 -5.34
CA ASP A 35 0.22 12.79 -6.77
C ASP A 35 -0.92 12.19 -7.59
N SER A 36 -1.70 11.30 -6.98
CA SER A 36 -2.83 10.62 -7.60
C SER A 36 -4.17 11.10 -7.05
N ALA A 37 -4.16 12.10 -6.16
CA ALA A 37 -5.36 12.66 -5.58
C ALA A 37 -6.18 13.39 -6.64
N SER A 38 -7.50 13.23 -6.57
CA SER A 38 -8.39 13.94 -7.49
C SER A 38 -8.22 15.46 -7.39
N ARG A 39 -8.51 16.19 -8.48
CA ARG A 39 -8.52 17.67 -8.47
C ARG A 39 -9.43 18.23 -7.36
N GLY A 40 -10.51 17.53 -7.02
CA GLY A 40 -11.40 17.89 -5.92
C GLY A 40 -10.71 17.81 -4.57
N ALA A 41 -10.01 16.70 -4.30
CA ALA A 41 -9.25 16.52 -3.06
C ALA A 41 -8.13 17.55 -2.91
N GLN A 42 -7.36 17.81 -3.97
CA GLN A 42 -6.32 18.85 -3.99
C GLN A 42 -6.89 20.25 -3.71
N LYS A 43 -8.06 20.58 -4.29
CA LYS A 43 -8.75 21.85 -4.01
C LYS A 43 -9.22 21.96 -2.55
N ARG A 44 -9.75 20.87 -1.97
CA ARG A 44 -10.15 20.84 -0.55
C ARG A 44 -8.95 21.07 0.37
N ALA A 45 -7.86 20.35 0.17
CA ALA A 45 -6.62 20.52 0.94
C ALA A 45 -6.10 21.97 0.84
N LYS A 46 -6.08 22.54 -0.37
CA LYS A 46 -5.67 23.94 -0.59
C LYS A 46 -6.57 24.94 0.15
N ARG A 47 -7.90 24.74 0.13
CA ARG A 47 -8.85 25.61 0.85
C ARG A 47 -8.71 25.50 2.36
N ALA A 48 -8.34 24.33 2.86
CA ALA A 48 -8.08 24.09 4.27
C ALA A 48 -6.71 24.61 4.74
N GLY A 49 -5.92 25.26 3.86
CA GLY A 49 -4.61 25.80 4.21
C GLY A 49 -3.53 24.74 4.45
N VAL A 50 -3.76 23.50 3.99
CA VAL A 50 -2.82 22.40 4.19
C VAL A 50 -1.52 22.69 3.45
N PRO A 51 -0.37 22.72 4.13
CA PRO A 51 0.92 22.94 3.50
C PRO A 51 1.23 21.81 2.52
N MET A 52 1.31 22.14 1.23
CA MET A 52 1.76 21.26 0.14
C MET A 52 2.98 21.90 -0.52
N ARG A 53 3.94 22.34 0.29
CA ARG A 53 5.11 23.07 -0.19
C ARG A 53 6.07 22.10 -0.86
N SER A 54 6.37 22.37 -2.12
CA SER A 54 7.46 21.70 -2.83
C SER A 54 8.68 22.61 -2.90
N GLU A 55 9.86 22.01 -2.77
CA GLU A 55 11.13 22.69 -3.01
C GLU A 55 12.04 21.80 -3.87
N ARG A 56 13.01 22.41 -4.55
CA ARG A 56 14.02 21.66 -5.29
C ARG A 56 14.87 20.84 -4.33
N CYS A 57 15.06 19.57 -4.65
CA CYS A 57 15.87 18.66 -3.85
C CYS A 57 17.30 19.18 -3.65
N GLN A 58 17.76 19.16 -2.40
CA GLN A 58 19.07 19.66 -1.98
C GLN A 58 20.03 18.53 -1.56
N TYR A 59 19.70 17.25 -1.79
CA TYR A 59 20.52 16.11 -1.38
C TYR A 59 21.62 15.84 -2.43
N PRO A 60 22.89 16.23 -2.18
CA PRO A 60 23.96 16.06 -3.17
C PRO A 60 24.40 14.60 -3.32
N ASP A 61 24.10 13.76 -2.33
CA ASP A 61 24.45 12.35 -2.24
C ASP A 61 23.52 11.41 -3.04
N SER A 62 22.49 11.97 -3.70
CA SER A 62 21.52 11.18 -4.48
C SER A 62 21.33 11.72 -5.90
N PRO A 63 22.12 11.23 -6.87
CA PRO A 63 22.03 11.63 -8.27
C PRO A 63 20.62 11.49 -8.88
N SER A 64 19.87 10.43 -8.54
CA SER A 64 18.52 10.17 -9.04
C SER A 64 17.50 11.26 -8.64
N ARG A 65 17.78 11.98 -7.55
CA ARG A 65 16.93 13.06 -7.03
C ARG A 65 17.32 14.44 -7.53
N GLN A 66 18.45 14.57 -8.22
CA GLN A 66 18.99 15.86 -8.63
C GLN A 66 18.00 16.62 -9.53
N GLY A 67 17.69 17.85 -9.13
CA GLY A 67 16.82 18.75 -9.89
C GLY A 67 15.32 18.46 -9.78
N GLY A 68 14.90 17.43 -9.06
CA GLY A 68 13.49 17.14 -8.81
C GLY A 68 12.88 17.94 -7.66
N GLU A 69 11.56 17.97 -7.60
CA GLU A 69 10.79 18.65 -6.56
C GLU A 69 10.44 17.69 -5.41
N MET A 70 10.83 18.04 -4.18
CA MET A 70 10.50 17.30 -2.96
C MET A 70 9.31 17.94 -2.23
N ASN A 71 8.39 17.14 -1.71
CA ASN A 71 7.36 17.64 -0.81
C ASN A 71 7.95 17.86 0.60
N VAL A 72 8.30 19.11 0.91
CA VAL A 72 8.93 19.49 2.18
C VAL A 72 7.96 19.35 3.34
N SER A 73 6.67 19.60 3.14
CA SER A 73 5.64 19.42 4.17
C SER A 73 5.45 17.95 4.57
N ALA A 74 5.64 17.02 3.62
CA ALA A 74 5.68 15.59 3.93
C ALA A 74 6.92 15.23 4.75
N TYR A 75 8.09 15.75 4.37
CA TYR A 75 9.34 15.54 5.10
C TYR A 75 9.30 16.12 6.52
N GLU A 76 8.76 17.33 6.70
CA GLU A 76 8.67 18.00 8.00
C GLU A 76 7.89 17.19 9.02
N ALA A 77 6.73 16.61 8.64
CA ALA A 77 6.02 15.77 9.58
C ALA A 77 6.67 14.40 9.77
N LEU A 78 7.23 13.78 8.72
CA LEU A 78 8.00 12.54 8.91
C LEU A 78 9.16 12.76 9.89
N ARG A 79 9.82 13.92 9.83
CA ARG A 79 10.87 14.30 10.77
C ARG A 79 10.33 14.53 12.18
N HIS A 80 9.15 15.11 12.31
CA HIS A 80 8.48 15.32 13.60
C HIS A 80 8.10 13.99 14.25
N ASP A 81 7.52 13.08 13.47
CA ASP A 81 6.98 11.79 13.89
C ASP A 81 8.02 10.66 13.85
N LEU A 82 9.29 10.97 13.57
CA LEU A 82 10.26 9.95 13.16
C LEU A 82 10.38 8.80 14.16
N THR A 83 10.41 9.09 15.46
CA THR A 83 10.49 8.05 16.50
C THR A 83 9.28 7.12 16.42
N GLU A 84 8.06 7.67 16.40
CA GLU A 84 6.83 6.86 16.31
C GLU A 84 6.75 6.06 15.01
N VAL A 85 7.22 6.64 13.89
CA VAL A 85 7.27 5.92 12.61
C VAL A 85 8.23 4.73 12.67
N LEU A 86 9.40 4.89 13.29
CA LEU A 86 10.35 3.79 13.45
C LEU A 86 9.83 2.73 14.42
N ASP A 87 9.24 3.15 15.54
CA ASP A 87 8.61 2.27 16.53
C ASP A 87 7.46 1.47 15.89
N GLY A 88 6.62 2.12 15.07
CA GLY A 88 5.56 1.47 14.30
C GLY A 88 6.07 0.47 13.26
N PHE A 89 7.15 0.77 12.54
CA PHE A 89 7.79 -0.21 11.65
C PHE A 89 8.35 -1.41 12.40
N ALA A 90 8.98 -1.19 13.56
CA ALA A 90 9.47 -2.27 14.40
C ALA A 90 8.32 -3.12 14.95
N TRP A 91 7.20 -2.49 15.36
CA TRP A 91 6.00 -3.20 15.81
C TRP A 91 5.44 -4.09 14.70
N LEU A 92 5.28 -3.57 13.48
CA LEU A 92 4.82 -4.36 12.33
C LEU A 92 5.76 -5.54 12.05
N ALA A 93 7.08 -5.32 12.08
CA ALA A 93 8.07 -6.36 11.85
C ALA A 93 8.07 -7.44 12.94
N GLU A 94 7.91 -7.07 14.21
CA GLU A 94 7.81 -8.02 15.32
C GLU A 94 6.55 -8.88 15.21
N ARG A 95 5.40 -8.25 14.95
CA ARG A 95 4.13 -8.95 14.79
C ARG A 95 4.14 -9.87 13.56
N TYR A 96 4.73 -9.44 12.45
CA TYR A 96 4.97 -10.29 11.29
C TYR A 96 5.85 -11.49 11.65
N GLN A 97 6.93 -11.30 12.39
CA GLN A 97 7.83 -12.39 12.80
C GLN A 97 7.12 -13.43 13.68
N GLN A 98 6.14 -13.02 14.49
CA GLN A 98 5.32 -13.96 15.28
C GLN A 98 4.53 -14.94 14.38
N VAL A 99 4.14 -14.52 13.16
CA VAL A 99 3.46 -15.35 12.17
C VAL A 99 4.45 -16.05 11.22
N HIS A 100 5.58 -15.40 10.92
CA HIS A 100 6.63 -15.88 10.03
C HIS A 100 8.02 -15.82 10.69
N PRO A 101 8.38 -16.78 11.55
CA PRO A 101 9.59 -16.72 12.38
C PRO A 101 10.91 -16.56 11.62
N SER A 102 10.99 -17.11 10.40
CA SER A 102 12.17 -17.06 9.53
C SER A 102 12.15 -15.90 8.53
N GLY A 103 11.08 -15.11 8.47
CA GLY A 103 10.91 -14.08 7.44
C GLY A 103 11.60 -12.76 7.78
N ARG A 104 11.93 -12.51 9.05
CA ARG A 104 12.57 -11.26 9.48
C ARG A 104 13.96 -11.13 8.86
N SER A 105 14.31 -9.93 8.40
CA SER A 105 15.55 -9.60 7.70
C SER A 105 15.72 -10.17 6.27
N THR A 106 14.69 -10.79 5.70
CA THR A 106 14.70 -11.27 4.31
C THR A 106 14.07 -10.23 3.37
N LEU A 107 14.27 -10.39 2.06
CA LEU A 107 13.57 -9.59 1.05
C LEU A 107 12.05 -9.79 1.12
N GLN A 108 11.59 -11.02 1.33
CA GLN A 108 10.17 -11.30 1.53
C GLN A 108 9.62 -10.56 2.77
N GLY A 109 10.36 -10.56 3.88
CA GLY A 109 9.97 -9.81 5.08
C GLY A 109 9.89 -8.30 4.86
N LEU A 110 10.84 -7.72 4.11
CA LEU A 110 10.79 -6.30 3.73
C LEU A 110 9.54 -5.99 2.89
N LEU A 111 9.24 -6.85 1.92
CA LEU A 111 8.05 -6.73 1.08
C LEU A 111 6.77 -6.80 1.91
N ASP A 112 6.64 -7.80 2.78
CA ASP A 112 5.42 -8.02 3.57
C ASP A 112 5.20 -6.94 4.61
N VAL A 113 6.23 -6.55 5.36
CA VAL A 113 6.12 -5.49 6.38
C VAL A 113 5.82 -4.14 5.73
N SER A 114 6.43 -3.82 4.58
CA SER A 114 6.06 -2.60 3.85
C SER A 114 4.64 -2.67 3.31
N ASN A 115 4.16 -3.82 2.84
CA ASN A 115 2.77 -3.97 2.41
C ASN A 115 1.75 -3.89 3.58
N LEU A 116 2.12 -4.37 4.76
CA LEU A 116 1.33 -4.13 5.97
C LEU A 116 1.23 -2.63 6.26
N GLY A 117 2.34 -1.91 6.14
CA GLY A 117 2.38 -0.45 6.30
C GLY A 117 1.55 0.32 5.26
N THR A 118 1.46 -0.16 4.01
CA THR A 118 0.54 0.43 3.00
C THR A 118 -0.93 0.09 3.27
N THR A 119 -1.20 -1.03 3.94
CA THR A 119 -2.55 -1.53 4.25
C THR A 119 -3.15 -0.85 5.48
N LEU A 120 -2.33 -0.39 6.44
CA LEU A 120 -2.76 0.28 7.68
C LEU A 120 -3.93 1.28 7.50
N PRO A 121 -3.83 2.33 6.66
CA PRO A 121 -4.91 3.28 6.50
C PRO A 121 -6.19 2.66 5.92
N LEU A 122 -6.10 1.65 5.06
CA LEU A 122 -7.29 0.99 4.49
C LEU A 122 -8.15 0.37 5.60
N VAL A 123 -7.51 -0.30 6.55
CA VAL A 123 -8.19 -0.91 7.71
C VAL A 123 -8.79 0.19 8.59
N LEU A 124 -8.00 1.19 8.97
CA LEU A 124 -8.42 2.24 9.89
C LEU A 124 -9.60 3.08 9.36
N PHE A 125 -9.66 3.35 8.05
CA PHE A 125 -10.78 4.10 7.46
C PHE A 125 -12.04 3.26 7.24
N HIS A 126 -11.91 1.95 7.05
CA HIS A 126 -13.03 1.12 6.57
C HIS A 126 -13.61 0.16 7.60
N ARG A 127 -12.93 -0.04 8.74
CA ARG A 127 -13.43 -0.84 9.85
C ARG A 127 -14.78 -0.34 10.36
N SER A 128 -15.59 -1.26 10.87
CA SER A 128 -16.94 -0.94 11.36
C SER A 128 -16.92 -0.28 12.73
N GLU A 129 -16.01 -0.72 13.61
CA GLU A 129 -15.83 -0.20 14.95
C GLU A 129 -14.82 0.96 14.94
N ASP A 130 -15.24 2.12 15.45
CA ASP A 130 -14.42 3.34 15.52
C ASP A 130 -13.62 3.66 14.22
N PRO A 131 -14.28 3.81 13.06
CA PRO A 131 -13.60 4.15 11.82
C PRO A 131 -12.99 5.55 11.91
N VAL A 132 -11.76 5.68 11.42
CA VAL A 132 -11.15 6.99 11.21
C VAL A 132 -11.96 7.77 10.16
N PRO A 133 -12.34 9.03 10.42
CA PRO A 133 -12.95 9.87 9.40
C PRO A 133 -12.01 10.14 8.20
N PRO A 134 -12.51 10.13 6.95
CA PRO A 134 -11.66 10.17 5.76
C PRO A 134 -10.91 11.49 5.54
N HIS A 135 -11.29 12.58 6.21
CA HIS A 135 -10.77 13.92 5.94
C HIS A 135 -10.35 14.62 7.23
N GLY A 136 -9.11 14.39 7.67
CA GLY A 136 -8.56 15.19 8.76
C GLY A 136 -8.42 14.46 10.09
N ALA A 137 -8.38 13.13 10.11
CA ALA A 137 -8.40 12.39 11.37
C ALA A 137 -7.43 11.20 11.45
N LEU A 138 -6.76 10.82 10.36
CA LEU A 138 -5.75 9.76 10.45
C LEU A 138 -4.51 10.29 11.20
N PRO A 139 -4.01 9.59 12.23
CA PRO A 139 -2.81 10.03 12.95
C PRO A 139 -1.63 10.25 12.00
N SER A 140 -0.91 11.36 12.19
CA SER A 140 0.22 11.73 11.32
C SER A 140 1.31 10.65 11.22
N PRO A 141 1.67 9.92 12.29
CA PRO A 141 2.62 8.81 12.19
C PRO A 141 2.14 7.68 11.28
N VAL A 142 0.84 7.34 11.29
CA VAL A 142 0.27 6.32 10.40
C VAL A 142 0.35 6.76 8.94
N ALA A 143 0.04 8.03 8.66
CA ALA A 143 0.19 8.59 7.32
C ALA A 143 1.65 8.57 6.84
N SER A 144 2.59 8.84 7.74
CA SER A 144 4.03 8.80 7.47
C SER A 144 4.53 7.37 7.22
N ILE A 145 4.09 6.38 8.02
CA ILE A 145 4.35 4.95 7.79
C ILE A 145 3.81 4.54 6.42
N PHE A 146 2.56 4.87 6.09
CA PHE A 146 1.97 4.57 4.79
C PHE A 146 2.82 5.12 3.64
N LYS A 147 3.18 6.41 3.70
CA LYS A 147 3.96 7.06 2.63
C LYS A 147 5.36 6.44 2.47
N ALA A 148 6.07 6.19 3.57
CA ALA A 148 7.37 5.54 3.55
C ALA A 148 7.27 4.11 3.02
N SER A 149 6.26 3.36 3.48
CA SER A 149 5.98 1.99 3.08
C SER A 149 5.77 1.85 1.58
N ARG A 150 5.06 2.78 0.93
CA ARG A 150 4.88 2.75 -0.53
C ARG A 150 6.20 2.80 -1.31
N GLY A 151 7.13 3.63 -0.86
CA GLY A 151 8.46 3.73 -1.49
C GLY A 151 9.28 2.46 -1.26
N ILE A 152 9.29 1.95 -0.03
CA ILE A 152 10.03 0.73 0.34
C ILE A 152 9.46 -0.49 -0.40
N PHE A 153 8.13 -0.63 -0.43
CA PHE A 153 7.42 -1.70 -1.14
C PHE A 153 7.74 -1.71 -2.63
N SER A 154 7.74 -0.54 -3.28
CA SER A 154 8.13 -0.39 -4.69
C SER A 154 9.55 -0.90 -4.96
N ALA A 155 10.51 -0.52 -4.11
CA ALA A 155 11.89 -0.98 -4.24
C ALA A 155 12.03 -2.49 -3.95
N ALA A 156 11.30 -3.01 -2.95
CA ALA A 156 11.31 -4.42 -2.59
C ALA A 156 10.73 -5.32 -3.69
N ILE A 157 9.63 -4.92 -4.34
CA ILE A 157 9.08 -5.66 -5.49
C ILE A 157 10.08 -5.69 -6.65
N ASP A 158 10.65 -4.55 -7.02
CA ASP A 158 11.60 -4.49 -8.14
C ASP A 158 12.87 -5.30 -7.84
N LEU A 159 13.34 -5.27 -6.59
CA LEU A 159 14.46 -6.12 -6.15
C LEU A 159 14.08 -7.61 -6.22
N LEU A 160 12.88 -7.99 -5.78
CA LEU A 160 12.39 -9.36 -5.81
C LEU A 160 12.30 -9.90 -7.24
N ASN A 161 11.82 -9.09 -8.18
CA ASN A 161 11.72 -9.47 -9.59
C ASN A 161 13.09 -9.64 -10.27
N ARG A 162 14.17 -9.15 -9.66
CA ARG A 162 15.54 -9.22 -10.20
C ARG A 162 16.44 -10.22 -9.49
N THR A 163 16.00 -10.78 -8.37
CA THR A 163 16.73 -11.81 -7.63
C THR A 163 16.02 -13.16 -7.74
N SER A 164 16.79 -14.23 -7.68
CA SER A 164 16.25 -15.60 -7.60
C SER A 164 16.04 -16.07 -6.16
N ASP A 165 16.51 -15.33 -5.16
CA ASP A 165 16.45 -15.73 -3.75
C ASP A 165 15.78 -14.66 -2.88
N ALA A 166 14.51 -14.88 -2.56
CA ALA A 166 13.73 -14.02 -1.66
C ALA A 166 14.11 -14.17 -0.18
N SER A 167 14.84 -15.24 0.18
CA SER A 167 15.24 -15.57 1.54
C SER A 167 16.58 -14.97 1.94
N GLN A 168 17.29 -14.35 0.99
CA GLN A 168 18.57 -13.72 1.24
C GLN A 168 18.45 -12.61 2.32
N ALA A 169 19.37 -12.63 3.28
CA ALA A 169 19.51 -11.56 4.26
C ALA A 169 19.88 -10.24 3.59
N LEU A 170 19.20 -9.16 3.97
CA LEU A 170 19.43 -7.83 3.40
C LEU A 170 20.09 -6.88 4.40
N ALA A 171 21.03 -6.07 3.92
CA ALA A 171 21.44 -4.86 4.61
C ALA A 171 20.60 -3.66 4.12
N ALA A 172 20.25 -2.75 5.02
CA ALA A 172 19.45 -1.57 4.66
C ALA A 172 20.16 -0.68 3.63
N ALA A 173 21.48 -0.51 3.76
CA ALA A 173 22.30 0.24 2.81
C ALA A 173 22.24 -0.33 1.39
N ASP A 174 22.19 -1.67 1.24
CA ASP A 174 22.09 -2.32 -0.08
C ASP A 174 20.74 -2.02 -0.73
N VAL A 175 19.65 -2.05 0.05
CA VAL A 175 18.31 -1.70 -0.44
C VAL A 175 18.26 -0.22 -0.87
N VAL A 176 18.86 0.68 -0.09
CA VAL A 176 18.95 2.12 -0.43
C VAL A 176 19.78 2.33 -1.70
N GLY A 177 20.94 1.68 -1.81
CA GLY A 177 21.78 1.74 -3.00
C GLY A 177 21.08 1.21 -4.25
N PHE A 178 20.35 0.10 -4.12
CA PHE A 178 19.50 -0.45 -5.18
C PHE A 178 18.40 0.53 -5.60
N ALA A 179 17.70 1.12 -4.62
CA ALA A 179 16.63 2.09 -4.87
C ALA A 179 17.14 3.32 -5.63
N GLU A 180 18.31 3.85 -5.26
CA GLU A 180 18.99 4.94 -5.96
C GLU A 180 19.34 4.56 -7.40
N ALA A 181 20.03 3.41 -7.58
CA ALA A 181 20.52 2.95 -8.88
C ALA A 181 19.40 2.69 -9.90
N ASN A 182 18.22 2.29 -9.42
CA ASN A 182 17.05 2.00 -10.27
C ASN A 182 16.04 3.16 -10.32
N GLY A 183 16.36 4.30 -9.69
CA GLY A 183 15.56 5.53 -9.78
C GLY A 183 14.27 5.51 -8.96
N HIS A 184 14.15 4.67 -7.92
CA HIS A 184 12.98 4.60 -7.04
C HIS A 184 12.75 5.87 -6.21
N PHE A 185 13.77 6.74 -6.10
CA PHE A 185 13.60 8.03 -5.45
C PHE A 185 13.01 9.13 -6.35
N ARG A 186 12.68 8.82 -7.61
CA ARG A 186 12.09 9.79 -8.54
C ARG A 186 10.90 9.19 -9.27
N ARG A 187 9.76 9.89 -9.23
CA ARG A 187 8.63 9.61 -10.10
C ARG A 187 8.91 10.20 -11.48
N ARG A 188 8.96 9.36 -12.51
CA ARG A 188 9.29 9.79 -13.88
C ARG A 188 8.22 10.72 -14.46
N GLU A 189 6.96 10.46 -14.15
CA GLU A 189 5.80 11.13 -14.73
C GLU A 189 5.63 12.56 -14.20
N THR A 190 5.90 12.76 -12.92
CA THR A 190 5.68 14.05 -12.25
C THR A 190 6.97 14.84 -12.01
N GLY A 191 8.13 14.19 -12.14
CA GLY A 191 9.42 14.77 -11.78
C GLY A 191 9.63 14.98 -10.28
N ARG A 192 8.67 14.56 -9.43
CA ARG A 192 8.80 14.63 -7.98
C ARG A 192 9.77 13.58 -7.46
N VAL A 193 10.43 13.90 -6.35
CA VAL A 193 11.44 13.05 -5.73
C VAL A 193 11.15 12.78 -4.26
N CYS A 194 11.73 11.69 -3.75
CA CYS A 194 11.64 11.32 -2.34
C CYS A 194 12.22 12.45 -1.47
N ALA A 195 11.39 12.94 -0.54
CA ALA A 195 11.73 14.06 0.32
C ALA A 195 12.59 13.67 1.54
N ALA A 196 12.61 12.39 1.92
CA ALA A 196 13.37 11.91 3.08
C ALA A 196 14.89 11.83 2.76
N PRO A 197 15.78 12.31 3.63
CA PRO A 197 17.23 12.15 3.43
C PRO A 197 17.64 10.67 3.51
N THR A 198 18.73 10.30 2.83
CA THR A 198 19.20 8.90 2.66
C THR A 198 19.28 8.15 4.00
N ARG A 199 19.93 8.76 5.00
CA ARG A 199 20.04 8.20 6.36
C ARG A 199 18.70 7.91 7.05
N MET A 200 17.65 8.66 6.72
CA MET A 200 16.33 8.45 7.31
C MET A 200 15.63 7.26 6.66
N ILE A 201 15.79 7.10 5.34
CA ILE A 201 15.29 5.95 4.59
C ILE A 201 15.96 4.68 5.10
N GLU A 202 17.29 4.71 5.25
CA GLU A 202 18.08 3.59 5.78
C GLU A 202 17.64 3.19 7.20
N ARG A 203 17.39 4.17 8.08
CA ARG A 203 16.85 3.92 9.42
C ARG A 203 15.48 3.24 9.40
N ALA A 204 14.57 3.68 8.52
CA ALA A 204 13.26 3.04 8.38
C ALA A 204 13.39 1.58 7.90
N ILE A 205 14.26 1.32 6.93
CA ILE A 205 14.53 -0.04 6.46
C ILE A 205 15.19 -0.89 7.56
N HIS A 206 16.10 -0.32 8.35
CA HIS A 206 16.68 -1.01 9.52
C HIS A 206 15.63 -1.36 10.58
N ALA A 207 14.69 -0.46 10.87
CA ALA A 207 13.59 -0.73 11.79
C ALA A 207 12.74 -1.91 11.30
N ILE A 208 12.45 -1.99 10.00
CA ILE A 208 11.74 -3.12 9.39
C ILE A 208 12.56 -4.41 9.46
N LEU A 209 13.81 -4.39 9.02
CA LEU A 209 14.60 -5.61 8.85
C LEU A 209 15.04 -6.23 10.17
N ILE A 210 15.49 -5.40 11.13
CA ILE A 210 16.15 -5.85 12.36
C ILE A 210 15.64 -5.14 13.62
N GLY A 211 14.67 -4.23 13.53
CA GLY A 211 14.16 -3.46 14.69
C GLY A 211 15.15 -2.47 15.29
N HIS A 212 16.26 -2.17 14.61
CA HIS A 212 17.31 -1.32 15.18
C HIS A 212 16.89 0.17 15.20
N GLY A 213 17.16 0.83 16.33
CA GLY A 213 16.87 2.26 16.50
C GLY A 213 15.38 2.58 16.70
N ALA A 214 14.60 1.58 17.11
CA ALA A 214 13.16 1.61 17.35
C ALA A 214 12.81 0.77 18.59
N ASP A 215 11.66 1.03 19.19
CA ASP A 215 11.07 0.29 20.31
C ASP A 215 9.62 -0.11 19.98
N PRO A 216 9.38 -1.36 19.56
CA PRO A 216 8.04 -1.81 19.16
C PRO A 216 7.01 -1.72 20.29
N ALA A 217 7.43 -1.84 21.55
CA ALA A 217 6.53 -1.78 22.71
C ALA A 217 6.00 -0.36 22.98
N ARG A 218 6.58 0.65 22.32
CA ARG A 218 6.18 2.06 22.45
C ARG A 218 5.31 2.55 21.30
N SER A 219 5.07 1.74 20.28
CA SER A 219 4.26 2.16 19.14
C SER A 219 2.80 2.34 19.54
N ALA A 220 2.23 3.47 19.12
CA ALA A 220 0.80 3.76 19.20
C ALA A 220 -0.05 2.80 18.34
N LEU A 221 0.55 2.04 17.41
CA LEU A 221 -0.19 1.06 16.60
C LEU A 221 -0.87 -0.02 17.45
N ASP A 222 -0.30 -0.37 18.60
CA ASP A 222 -0.85 -1.40 19.51
C ASP A 222 -2.23 -1.00 20.06
N GLU A 223 -2.44 0.30 20.29
CA GLU A 223 -3.72 0.85 20.75
C GLU A 223 -4.68 1.13 19.58
N LEU A 224 -4.14 1.42 18.40
CA LEU A 224 -4.94 1.83 17.25
C LEU A 224 -5.60 0.67 16.51
N LEU A 225 -5.00 -0.53 16.47
CA LEU A 225 -5.53 -1.65 15.71
C LEU A 225 -5.10 -3.02 16.24
N ALA A 226 -5.98 -4.01 16.10
CA ALA A 226 -5.62 -5.40 16.35
C ALA A 226 -4.80 -5.95 15.16
N PHE A 227 -3.57 -6.44 15.42
CA PHE A 227 -2.71 -6.98 14.35
C PHE A 227 -3.38 -8.10 13.53
N ALA A 228 -4.21 -8.94 14.17
CA ALA A 228 -4.92 -10.02 13.49
C ALA A 228 -5.87 -9.50 12.38
N GLU A 229 -6.51 -8.35 12.60
CA GLU A 229 -7.38 -7.70 11.61
C GLU A 229 -6.55 -7.19 10.43
N LEU A 230 -5.45 -6.49 10.71
CA LEU A 230 -4.52 -6.00 9.69
C LEU A 230 -3.95 -7.13 8.86
N TRP A 231 -3.50 -8.20 9.51
CA TRP A 231 -2.95 -9.38 8.85
C TRP A 231 -3.96 -10.05 7.94
N ALA A 232 -5.19 -10.27 8.43
CA ALA A 232 -6.26 -10.87 7.63
C ALA A 232 -6.61 -10.00 6.41
N PHE A 233 -6.68 -8.68 6.57
CA PHE A 233 -6.89 -7.77 5.45
C PHE A 233 -5.74 -7.87 4.44
N TYR A 234 -4.49 -7.78 4.92
CA TYR A 234 -3.29 -7.85 4.09
C TYR A 234 -3.25 -9.14 3.26
N VAL A 235 -3.54 -10.31 3.85
CA VAL A 235 -3.52 -11.59 3.12
C VAL A 235 -4.48 -11.57 1.94
N ARG A 236 -5.70 -11.05 2.12
CA ARG A 236 -6.71 -10.98 1.04
C ARG A 236 -6.36 -9.94 -0.01
N HIS A 237 -5.92 -8.77 0.43
CA HIS A 237 -5.46 -7.70 -0.45
C HIS A 237 -4.25 -8.14 -1.30
N ASN A 238 -3.30 -8.85 -0.70
CA ASN A 238 -2.13 -9.39 -1.40
C ASN A 238 -2.54 -10.48 -2.42
N SER A 239 -3.43 -11.40 -2.05
CA SER A 239 -3.98 -12.41 -2.97
C SER A 239 -4.63 -11.77 -4.21
N PHE A 240 -5.48 -10.75 -3.99
CA PHE A 240 -6.09 -10.02 -5.09
C PHE A 240 -5.06 -9.28 -5.95
N SER A 241 -4.05 -8.67 -5.33
CA SER A 241 -2.98 -7.96 -6.05
C SER A 241 -2.16 -8.88 -6.95
N GLN A 242 -1.87 -10.10 -6.48
CA GLN A 242 -1.20 -11.13 -7.28
C GLN A 242 -2.08 -11.59 -8.45
N ALA A 243 -3.34 -11.94 -8.18
CA ALA A 243 -4.29 -12.33 -9.22
C ALA A 243 -4.47 -11.22 -10.28
N SER A 244 -4.57 -9.97 -9.84
CA SER A 244 -4.65 -8.80 -10.72
C SER A 244 -3.40 -8.64 -11.59
N SER A 245 -2.21 -8.90 -11.03
CA SER A 245 -0.95 -8.79 -11.77
C SER A 245 -0.84 -9.88 -12.83
N THR A 246 -1.17 -11.12 -12.49
CA THR A 246 -1.24 -12.25 -13.44
C THR A 246 -2.25 -11.96 -14.54
N TYR A 247 -3.44 -11.47 -14.19
CA TYR A 247 -4.47 -11.13 -15.17
C TYR A 247 -4.00 -10.04 -16.15
N LYS A 248 -3.40 -8.95 -15.63
CA LYS A 248 -2.84 -7.86 -16.47
C LYS A 248 -1.73 -8.35 -17.40
N PHE A 249 -0.86 -9.24 -16.92
CA PHE A 249 0.19 -9.84 -17.74
C PHE A 249 -0.38 -10.67 -18.88
N VAL A 250 -1.34 -11.55 -18.59
CA VAL A 250 -2.00 -12.38 -19.61
C VAL A 250 -2.73 -11.51 -20.63
N LEU A 251 -3.51 -10.53 -20.17
CA LEU A 251 -4.20 -9.58 -21.05
C LEU A 251 -3.20 -8.82 -21.94
N GLY A 252 -2.11 -8.33 -21.35
CA GLY A 252 -1.03 -7.64 -22.07
C GLY A 252 -0.48 -8.48 -23.21
N ASN A 253 -0.12 -9.74 -22.95
CA ASN A 253 0.39 -10.67 -23.96
C ASN A 253 -0.63 -10.96 -25.07
N LEU A 254 -1.92 -11.07 -24.75
CA LEU A 254 -2.97 -11.29 -25.75
C LEU A 254 -3.17 -10.08 -26.67
N THR A 255 -2.97 -8.87 -26.13
CA THR A 255 -3.11 -7.62 -26.88
C THR A 255 -1.80 -7.13 -27.50
N GLU A 256 -0.72 -7.88 -27.36
CA GLU A 256 0.59 -7.55 -27.93
C GLU A 256 0.53 -7.73 -29.45
N GLY A 257 0.37 -6.61 -30.18
CA GLY A 257 0.34 -6.61 -31.65
C GLY A 257 -0.84 -5.87 -32.29
N GLY A 258 -1.81 -5.38 -31.51
CA GLY A 258 -2.90 -4.53 -32.00
C GLY A 258 -4.19 -4.68 -31.21
N ASP A 259 -5.24 -4.00 -31.69
CA ASP A 259 -6.58 -4.12 -31.13
C ASP A 259 -7.17 -5.49 -31.46
N VAL A 260 -7.37 -6.31 -30.43
CA VAL A 260 -8.09 -7.60 -30.50
C VAL A 260 -9.56 -7.36 -30.15
N GLY A 261 -10.47 -7.87 -30.98
CA GLY A 261 -11.91 -7.74 -30.72
C GLY A 261 -12.32 -8.48 -29.44
N PRO A 262 -13.33 -8.01 -28.68
CA PRO A 262 -13.75 -8.65 -27.43
C PRO A 262 -14.11 -10.14 -27.56
N GLU A 263 -14.75 -10.54 -28.66
CA GLU A 263 -15.12 -11.94 -28.91
C GLU A 263 -13.90 -12.82 -29.16
N GLU A 264 -12.94 -12.32 -29.93
CA GLU A 264 -11.67 -13.01 -30.20
C GLU A 264 -10.83 -13.15 -28.93
N LEU A 265 -10.78 -12.10 -28.11
CA LEU A 265 -10.09 -12.09 -26.83
C LEU A 265 -10.68 -13.14 -25.89
N LEU A 266 -12.01 -13.20 -25.74
CA LEU A 266 -12.69 -14.15 -24.83
C LEU A 266 -12.51 -15.62 -25.28
N GLY A 267 -12.38 -15.87 -26.58
CA GLY A 267 -12.10 -17.19 -27.14
C GLY A 267 -10.63 -17.61 -27.12
N ALA A 268 -9.70 -16.69 -26.82
CA ALA A 268 -8.28 -16.98 -26.85
C ALA A 268 -7.88 -18.02 -25.79
N SER A 269 -6.94 -18.90 -26.13
CA SER A 269 -6.38 -19.88 -25.19
C SER A 269 -5.16 -19.29 -24.47
N VAL A 270 -5.14 -19.36 -23.14
CA VAL A 270 -4.04 -18.85 -22.31
C VAL A 270 -3.48 -19.94 -21.40
N GLN A 271 -2.20 -19.84 -21.07
CA GLN A 271 -1.53 -20.73 -20.12
C GLN A 271 -1.31 -19.99 -18.80
N VAL A 272 -1.87 -20.51 -17.72
CA VAL A 272 -1.69 -19.98 -16.36
C VAL A 272 -1.42 -21.14 -15.42
N ASP A 273 -0.29 -21.09 -14.70
CA ASP A 273 0.15 -22.14 -13.76
C ASP A 273 0.15 -23.56 -14.37
N GLY A 274 0.60 -23.68 -15.62
CA GLY A 274 0.68 -24.95 -16.35
C GLY A 274 -0.67 -25.51 -16.80
N ARG A 275 -1.75 -24.72 -16.74
CA ARG A 275 -3.09 -25.08 -17.23
C ARG A 275 -3.49 -24.20 -18.39
N THR A 276 -4.12 -24.82 -19.40
CA THR A 276 -4.78 -24.12 -20.50
C THR A 276 -6.17 -23.65 -20.06
N TRP A 277 -6.49 -22.39 -20.31
CA TRP A 277 -7.81 -21.81 -20.09
C TRP A 277 -8.30 -21.14 -21.38
N ALA A 278 -9.63 -21.12 -21.59
CA ALA A 278 -10.21 -20.06 -22.41
C ALA A 278 -10.12 -18.74 -21.62
N PHE A 279 -9.73 -17.64 -22.27
CA PHE A 279 -9.52 -16.37 -21.60
C PHE A 279 -10.82 -15.83 -20.97
N GLY A 280 -11.97 -16.09 -21.57
CA GLY A 280 -13.27 -15.80 -20.96
C GLY A 280 -13.47 -16.50 -19.61
N ASP A 281 -13.13 -17.79 -19.52
CA ASP A 281 -13.22 -18.57 -18.27
C ASP A 281 -12.21 -18.06 -17.23
N PHE A 282 -10.98 -17.73 -17.66
CA PHE A 282 -9.96 -17.14 -16.80
C PHE A 282 -10.41 -15.77 -16.25
N THR A 283 -11.07 -14.97 -17.10
CA THR A 283 -11.63 -13.68 -16.71
C THR A 283 -12.76 -13.86 -15.69
N GLN A 284 -13.68 -14.81 -15.92
CA GLN A 284 -14.74 -15.09 -14.96
C GLN A 284 -14.18 -15.58 -13.62
N ALA A 285 -13.18 -16.46 -13.64
CA ALA A 285 -12.49 -16.91 -12.42
C ALA A 285 -11.83 -15.74 -11.66
N PHE A 286 -11.28 -14.76 -12.37
CA PHE A 286 -10.75 -13.54 -11.76
C PHE A 286 -11.85 -12.68 -11.11
N VAL A 287 -12.99 -12.50 -11.78
CA VAL A 287 -14.16 -11.79 -11.21
C VAL A 287 -14.69 -12.49 -9.96
N ASP A 288 -14.79 -13.83 -9.99
CA ASP A 288 -15.25 -14.62 -8.85
C ASP A 288 -14.27 -14.50 -7.66
N HIS A 289 -12.96 -14.51 -7.93
CA HIS A 289 -11.94 -14.26 -6.91
C HIS A 289 -12.05 -12.84 -6.32
N ALA A 290 -12.28 -11.81 -7.14
CA ALA A 290 -12.47 -10.43 -6.69
C ALA A 290 -13.67 -10.30 -5.75
N ASN A 291 -14.80 -10.95 -6.10
CA ASN A 291 -16.00 -10.98 -5.26
C ASN A 291 -15.77 -11.70 -3.93
N LEU A 292 -15.04 -12.83 -3.94
CA LEU A 292 -14.65 -13.52 -2.72
C LEU A 292 -13.80 -12.63 -1.82
N VAL A 293 -12.76 -12.00 -2.38
CA VAL A 293 -11.90 -11.07 -1.63
C VAL A 293 -12.71 -9.91 -1.05
N GLN A 294 -13.63 -9.32 -1.83
CA GLN A 294 -14.50 -8.26 -1.33
C GLN A 294 -15.33 -8.71 -0.12
N ALA A 295 -15.94 -9.88 -0.18
CA ALA A 295 -16.72 -10.43 0.92
C ALA A 295 -15.86 -10.67 2.16
N GLU A 296 -14.67 -11.25 1.99
CA GLU A 296 -13.74 -11.52 3.09
C GLU A 296 -13.18 -10.23 3.71
N LEU A 297 -12.86 -9.21 2.91
CA LEU A 297 -12.41 -7.91 3.42
C LEU A 297 -13.51 -7.21 4.22
N ASN A 298 -14.76 -7.22 3.73
CA ASN A 298 -15.89 -6.69 4.49
C ASN A 298 -16.08 -7.43 5.82
N HIS A 299 -15.95 -8.76 5.82
CA HIS A 299 -16.03 -9.56 7.03
C HIS A 299 -14.93 -9.22 8.03
N VAL A 300 -13.67 -9.13 7.58
CA VAL A 300 -12.52 -8.73 8.41
C VAL A 300 -12.75 -7.37 9.07
N LEU A 301 -13.34 -6.43 8.34
CA LEU A 301 -13.66 -5.09 8.83
C LEU A 301 -14.94 -5.03 9.71
N GLY A 302 -15.56 -6.17 10.03
CA GLY A 302 -16.77 -6.25 10.86
C GLY A 302 -18.03 -5.69 10.19
N ARG A 303 -18.10 -5.68 8.86
CA ARG A 303 -19.28 -5.19 8.12
C ARG A 303 -20.32 -6.31 7.97
N ALA A 304 -21.60 -5.93 7.94
CA ALA A 304 -22.73 -6.87 7.96
C ALA A 304 -22.90 -7.67 6.66
N ASP A 305 -22.60 -7.04 5.52
CA ASP A 305 -22.87 -7.57 4.18
C ASP A 305 -21.57 -7.66 3.37
N PRO A 306 -21.50 -8.54 2.34
CA PRO A 306 -20.33 -8.66 1.45
C PRO A 306 -20.14 -7.47 0.50
N GLY A 307 -21.03 -6.48 0.52
CA GLY A 307 -21.07 -5.37 -0.44
C GLY A 307 -21.72 -5.77 -1.78
N PRO A 308 -21.94 -4.81 -2.69
CA PRO A 308 -22.47 -5.10 -4.02
C PRO A 308 -21.43 -5.89 -4.83
N PRO A 309 -21.80 -7.01 -5.47
CA PRO A 309 -20.85 -7.80 -6.24
C PRO A 309 -20.27 -6.98 -7.40
N MET A 310 -19.00 -7.20 -7.69
CA MET A 310 -18.32 -6.65 -8.84
C MET A 310 -18.85 -7.26 -10.12
N SER A 311 -19.24 -6.42 -11.06
CA SER A 311 -19.44 -6.82 -12.45
C SER A 311 -18.09 -6.93 -13.18
N MET A 312 -18.10 -7.62 -14.33
CA MET A 312 -16.97 -7.66 -15.27
C MET A 312 -16.43 -6.24 -15.55
N ASP A 313 -17.32 -5.31 -15.93
CA ASP A 313 -16.96 -3.92 -16.22
C ASP A 313 -16.33 -3.20 -15.01
N ALA A 314 -16.78 -3.52 -13.79
CA ALA A 314 -16.22 -2.93 -12.58
C ALA A 314 -14.81 -3.45 -12.32
N VAL A 315 -14.57 -4.75 -12.53
CA VAL A 315 -13.25 -5.37 -12.44
C VAL A 315 -12.31 -4.77 -13.47
N LEU A 316 -12.74 -4.66 -14.73
CA LEU A 316 -11.91 -4.10 -15.79
C LEU A 316 -11.55 -2.61 -15.57
N ARG A 317 -12.41 -1.83 -14.89
CA ARG A 317 -12.10 -0.44 -14.51
C ARG A 317 -11.16 -0.33 -13.31
N LEU A 318 -11.04 -1.38 -12.50
CA LEU A 318 -10.15 -1.42 -11.33
C LEU A 318 -8.71 -1.77 -11.72
N LEU A 319 -8.55 -2.50 -12.83
CA LEU A 319 -7.26 -2.85 -13.42
C LEU A 319 -6.61 -1.64 -14.10
#